data_AF-A0A1M3R0Y2-F1
#
_entry.id   AF-A0A1M3R0Y2-F1
#
_cell.length_a   1.000
_cell.length_b   1.000
_cell.length_c   1.000
_cell.angle_alpha   90.00
_cell.angle_beta   90.00
_cell.angle_gamma   90.00
#
_symmetry.space_group_name_H-M   'P 1'
#
loop_
_entity.id
_entity.type
_entity.pdbx_description
1 polymer ?
#
loop_
_entity_poly.entity_id
_entity_poly.type
_entity_poly.pdbx_seq_one_letter_code
_entity_poly.pdbx_strand_id
1 'polypeptide(L)'
;MRLWKRKHKKEGNPEWQENIAYRILNGYRAIQTRWVKIMERTVGKLSLKAQKTGCIVLMLGGSVYCTATIYSGIKNKQTYQIKVDAINRGKHLGKTGEDSMMQKYHPLTYKDYQHLQHFMTYLDSLQKSETGRLLYDSIARTHPGLLDSISILRKIYFDK
;
A
#
# COMPACT_ATOMS: atom_id res chain seq x y z
N MET A 1 26.86 -28.83 24.17
CA MET A 1 26.36 -27.67 23.39
C MET A 1 25.32 -28.15 22.38
N ARG A 2 24.04 -27.81 22.60
CA ARG A 2 22.92 -28.21 21.74
C ARG A 2 22.67 -27.11 20.70
N LEU A 3 22.90 -27.41 19.43
CA LEU A 3 22.66 -26.50 18.31
C LEU A 3 21.17 -26.39 18.01
N TRP A 4 20.63 -25.18 18.13
CA TRP A 4 19.24 -24.82 17.93
C TRP A 4 18.94 -24.72 16.42
N LYS A 5 18.29 -25.74 15.84
CA LYS A 5 17.73 -25.67 14.48
C LYS A 5 16.44 -24.85 14.51
N ARG A 6 16.50 -23.57 14.12
CA ARG A 6 15.31 -22.77 13.81
C ARG A 6 14.60 -23.39 12.60
N LYS A 7 13.39 -23.91 12.80
CA LYS A 7 12.49 -24.27 11.70
C LYS A 7 11.94 -22.97 11.09
N HIS A 8 12.26 -22.70 9.83
CA HIS A 8 11.55 -21.69 9.05
C HIS A 8 10.10 -22.13 8.89
N LYS A 9 9.18 -21.36 9.48
CA LYS A 9 7.74 -21.47 9.32
C LYS A 9 7.43 -21.13 7.85
N LYS A 10 7.06 -22.13 7.05
CA LYS A 10 6.50 -21.89 5.72
C LYS A 10 5.12 -21.28 5.93
N GLU A 11 4.99 -19.97 5.74
CA GLU A 11 3.70 -19.34 5.55
C GLU A 11 3.08 -19.96 4.29
N GLY A 12 1.98 -20.69 4.48
CA GLY A 12 1.26 -21.31 3.37
C GLY A 12 0.63 -20.23 2.52
N ASN A 13 1.30 -19.88 1.43
CA ASN A 13 0.71 -19.06 0.38
C ASN A 13 -0.45 -19.88 -0.22
N PRO A 14 -1.63 -19.28 -0.46
CA PRO A 14 -2.77 -20.07 -0.91
C PRO A 14 -2.42 -20.76 -2.24
N GLU A 15 -2.78 -22.05 -2.39
CA GLU A 15 -2.34 -22.91 -3.51
C GLU A 15 -2.57 -22.29 -4.89
N TRP A 16 -3.60 -21.44 -5.03
CA TRP A 16 -3.88 -20.71 -6.27
C TRP A 16 -2.80 -19.69 -6.65
N GLN A 17 -2.14 -19.03 -5.69
CA GLN A 17 -1.04 -18.09 -5.95
C GLN A 17 0.24 -18.80 -6.37
N GLU A 18 0.54 -19.95 -5.75
CA GLU A 18 1.67 -20.79 -6.18
C GLU A 18 1.46 -21.26 -7.62
N ASN A 19 0.25 -21.75 -7.95
CA ASN A 19 -0.10 -22.17 -9.30
C ASN A 19 0.01 -21.04 -10.35
N ILE A 20 -0.39 -19.82 -10.00
CA ILE A 20 -0.21 -18.65 -10.90
C ILE A 20 1.26 -18.31 -11.07
N ALA A 21 2.03 -18.29 -9.99
CA ALA A 21 3.46 -18.02 -10.03
C ALA A 21 4.19 -19.05 -10.92
N TYR A 22 3.85 -20.34 -10.80
CA TYR A 22 4.40 -21.40 -11.67
C TYR A 22 4.01 -21.21 -13.14
N ARG A 23 2.77 -20.78 -13.44
CA ARG A 23 2.34 -20.50 -14.81
C ARG A 23 3.05 -19.31 -15.43
N ILE A 24 3.22 -18.23 -14.67
CA ILE A 24 3.96 -17.04 -15.11
C ILE A 24 5.44 -17.39 -15.34
N LEU A 25 6.05 -18.13 -14.40
CA LEU A 25 7.43 -18.56 -14.50
C LEU A 25 7.65 -19.47 -15.71
N ASN A 26 6.75 -20.43 -15.95
CA ASN A 26 6.82 -21.31 -17.12
C ASN A 26 6.59 -20.54 -18.43
N GLY A 27 5.67 -19.58 -18.45
CA GLY A 27 5.46 -18.69 -19.59
C GLY A 27 6.71 -17.85 -19.90
N TYR A 28 7.29 -17.23 -18.87
CA TYR A 28 8.54 -16.48 -18.98
C TYR A 28 9.69 -17.35 -19.51
N ARG A 29 9.84 -18.57 -18.96
CA ARG A 29 10.86 -19.53 -19.39
C ARG A 29 10.65 -20.00 -20.84
N ALA A 30 9.40 -20.20 -21.26
CA ALA A 30 9.08 -20.55 -22.64
C ALA A 30 9.42 -19.42 -23.61
N ILE A 31 9.15 -18.16 -23.23
CA ILE A 31 9.52 -16.99 -24.02
C ILE A 31 11.04 -16.87 -24.10
N GLN A 32 11.74 -17.01 -22.97
CA GLN A 32 13.21 -16.94 -22.92
C GLN A 32 13.85 -18.00 -23.80
N THR A 33 13.42 -19.26 -23.69
CA THR A 33 13.95 -20.37 -24.52
C THR A 33 13.64 -20.19 -26.00
N ARG A 34 12.47 -19.65 -26.36
CA ARG A 34 12.13 -19.32 -27.74
C ARG A 34 13.02 -18.20 -28.28
N TRP A 35 13.28 -17.18 -27.48
CA TRP A 35 14.20 -16.09 -27.81
C TRP A 35 15.62 -16.57 -28.02
N VAL A 36 16.13 -17.43 -27.13
CA VAL A 36 17.46 -18.05 -27.26
C VAL A 36 17.56 -18.83 -28.57
N LYS A 37 16.56 -19.65 -28.92
CA LYS A 37 16.54 -20.39 -30.20
C LYS A 37 16.53 -19.47 -31.42
N ILE A 38 15.82 -18.34 -31.35
CA ILE A 38 15.78 -17.34 -32.43
C ILE A 38 17.16 -16.67 -32.57
N MET A 39 17.76 -16.26 -31.45
CA MET A 39 19.12 -15.71 -31.39
C MET A 39 20.15 -16.69 -31.91
N GLU A 40 20.09 -17.96 -31.53
CA GLU A 40 21.00 -19.00 -31.99
C GLU A 40 20.91 -19.21 -33.51
N ARG A 41 19.69 -19.27 -34.07
CA ARG A 41 19.48 -19.43 -35.52
C ARG A 41 19.94 -18.21 -36.33
N THR A 42 19.78 -17.02 -35.77
CA THR A 42 20.01 -15.76 -36.50
C THR A 42 21.43 -15.26 -36.29
N VAL A 43 21.87 -15.18 -35.03
CA VAL A 43 23.17 -14.65 -34.61
C VAL A 43 24.25 -15.75 -34.66
N GLY A 44 23.91 -17.01 -34.38
CA GLY A 44 24.88 -18.12 -34.44
C GLY A 44 25.39 -18.41 -35.86
N LYS A 45 24.65 -18.01 -36.90
CA LYS A 45 25.08 -18.09 -38.31
C LYS A 45 25.95 -16.91 -38.76
N LEU A 46 26.08 -15.86 -37.96
CA LEU A 46 26.91 -14.70 -38.28
C LEU A 46 28.38 -14.96 -37.93
N SER A 47 29.28 -14.48 -38.78
CA SER A 47 30.72 -14.44 -38.50
C SER A 47 31.02 -13.64 -37.22
N LEU A 48 32.05 -14.05 -36.46
CA LEU A 48 32.49 -13.38 -35.22
C LEU A 48 32.70 -11.87 -35.41
N LYS A 49 33.16 -11.44 -36.59
CA LYS A 49 33.32 -10.01 -36.91
C LYS A 49 31.97 -9.29 -37.01
N ALA A 50 30.97 -9.91 -37.62
CA ALA A 50 29.63 -9.35 -37.76
C ALA A 50 28.89 -9.32 -36.41
N GLN A 51 29.08 -10.32 -35.55
CA GLN A 51 28.56 -10.31 -34.19
C GLN A 51 29.14 -9.16 -33.36
N LYS A 52 30.47 -8.97 -33.42
CA LYS A 52 31.15 -7.87 -32.73
C LYS A 52 30.67 -6.50 -33.23
N THR A 53 30.55 -6.32 -34.54
CA THR A 53 30.00 -5.08 -35.13
C THR A 53 28.55 -4.85 -34.71
N GLY A 54 27.71 -5.89 -34.69
CA GLY A 54 26.33 -5.79 -34.23
C GLY A 54 26.22 -5.33 -32.77
N CYS A 55 27.05 -5.88 -31.87
CA CYS A 55 27.11 -5.43 -30.48
C CYS A 55 27.48 -3.95 -30.36
N ILE A 56 28.49 -3.50 -31.12
CA ILE A 56 28.93 -2.10 -31.09
C ILE A 56 27.82 -1.17 -31.61
N VAL A 57 27.17 -1.52 -32.73
CA VAL A 57 26.08 -0.73 -33.30
C VAL A 57 24.89 -0.65 -32.34
N LEU A 58 24.54 -1.75 -31.66
CA LEU A 58 23.46 -1.75 -30.67
C LEU A 58 23.78 -0.87 -29.45
N MET A 59 25.02 -0.93 -28.95
CA MET A 59 25.45 -0.08 -27.83
C MET A 59 25.43 1.41 -28.19
N LEU A 60 25.91 1.76 -29.38
CA LEU A 60 25.90 3.14 -29.88
C LEU A 60 24.47 3.62 -30.19
N GLY A 61 23.64 2.77 -30.81
CA GLY A 61 22.24 3.10 -31.06
C GLY A 61 21.45 3.30 -29.77
N GLY A 62 21.70 2.46 -28.76
CA GLY A 62 21.09 2.59 -27.43
C GLY A 62 21.51 3.87 -26.72
N SER A 63 22.79 4.22 -26.76
CA SER A 63 23.28 5.47 -26.14
C SER A 63 22.70 6.71 -26.84
N VAL A 64 22.62 6.72 -28.17
CA VAL A 64 21.97 7.78 -28.94
C VAL A 64 20.49 7.91 -28.59
N TYR A 65 19.76 6.79 -28.49
CA TYR A 65 18.35 6.80 -28.10
C TYR A 65 18.15 7.37 -26.69
N CYS A 66 18.93 6.93 -25.70
CA CYS A 66 18.88 7.47 -24.34
C CYS A 66 19.20 8.97 -24.30
N THR A 67 20.17 9.42 -25.10
CA THR A 67 20.54 10.84 -25.16
C THR A 67 19.45 11.66 -25.83
N ALA A 68 18.82 11.14 -26.88
CA ALA A 68 17.72 11.77 -27.58
C ALA A 68 16.45 11.86 -26.70
N THR A 69 16.14 10.85 -25.88
CA THR A 69 15.02 10.91 -24.95
C THR A 69 15.25 11.96 -23.86
N ILE A 70 16.45 12.01 -23.27
CA ILE A 70 16.83 13.04 -22.28
C ILE A 70 16.76 14.43 -22.92
N TYR A 71 17.36 14.60 -24.10
CA TYR A 71 17.35 15.88 -24.80
C TYR A 71 15.93 16.32 -25.17
N SER A 72 15.09 15.39 -25.65
CA SER A 72 13.68 15.66 -25.95
C SER A 72 12.89 16.03 -24.70
N GLY A 73 13.16 15.39 -23.55
CA GLY A 73 12.53 15.72 -22.27
C GLY A 73 12.94 17.09 -21.72
N ILE A 74 14.17 17.53 -21.97
CA ILE A 74 14.67 18.86 -21.55
C ILE A 74 14.20 19.96 -22.51
N LYS A 75 14.25 19.72 -23.83
CA LYS A 75 13.86 20.69 -24.85
C LYS A 75 12.35 20.88 -24.93
N ASN A 76 11.59 19.81 -24.70
CA ASN A 76 10.16 19.90 -24.57
C ASN A 76 9.86 20.59 -23.23
N LYS A 77 9.81 21.93 -23.26
CA LYS A 77 9.19 22.76 -22.22
C LYS A 77 7.68 22.49 -22.18
N GLN A 78 7.27 21.22 -22.11
CA GLN A 78 6.04 20.89 -21.44
C GLN A 78 6.28 21.30 -20.00
N THR A 79 5.94 22.56 -19.71
CA THR A 79 5.32 22.92 -18.46
C THR A 79 4.33 21.80 -18.22
N TYR A 80 4.72 20.82 -17.39
CA TYR A 80 3.75 19.97 -16.73
C TYR A 80 2.94 20.95 -15.90
N GLN A 81 1.99 21.64 -16.54
CA GLN A 81 0.76 21.96 -15.89
C GLN A 81 0.27 20.58 -15.51
N ILE A 82 0.62 20.19 -14.28
CA ILE A 82 -0.08 19.17 -13.55
C ILE A 82 -1.51 19.70 -13.60
N LYS A 83 -2.24 19.30 -14.63
CA LYS A 83 -3.68 19.36 -14.63
C LYS A 83 -3.96 18.41 -13.48
N VAL A 84 -4.17 19.01 -12.31
CA VAL A 84 -4.74 18.32 -11.17
C VAL A 84 -6.07 17.87 -11.71
N ASP A 85 -6.07 16.70 -12.34
CA ASP A 85 -7.28 16.06 -12.76
C ASP A 85 -8.03 15.86 -11.45
N ALA A 86 -9.21 16.47 -11.38
CA ALA A 86 -9.98 16.42 -10.15
C ALA A 86 -10.16 14.94 -9.85
N ILE A 87 -9.57 14.49 -8.73
CA ILE A 87 -9.67 13.10 -8.30
C ILE A 87 -11.15 12.80 -8.28
N ASN A 88 -11.62 11.98 -9.22
CA ASN A 88 -12.98 11.50 -9.24
C ASN A 88 -13.11 10.53 -8.08
N ARG A 89 -13.27 11.08 -6.88
CA ARG A 89 -13.53 10.33 -5.66
C ARG A 89 -14.89 9.70 -5.88
N GLY A 90 -14.88 8.40 -6.18
CA GLY A 90 -16.10 7.60 -6.21
C GLY A 90 -16.92 7.93 -4.95
N LYS A 91 -18.21 8.21 -5.14
CA LYS A 91 -19.16 8.82 -4.18
C LYS A 91 -19.35 8.04 -2.84
N HIS A 92 -18.52 7.02 -2.59
CA HIS A 92 -18.69 5.99 -1.58
C HIS A 92 -17.41 5.66 -0.78
N LEU A 93 -16.26 6.31 -1.03
CA LEU A 93 -15.05 6.09 -0.23
C LEU A 93 -15.00 6.93 1.06
N GLY A 94 -15.89 7.91 1.22
CA GLY A 94 -15.95 8.83 2.38
C GLY A 94 -16.82 8.35 3.55
N LYS A 95 -16.96 7.03 3.78
CA LYS A 95 -17.60 6.48 4.99
C LYS A 95 -16.60 5.79 5.94
N THR A 96 -15.31 6.03 5.75
CA THR A 96 -14.30 5.67 6.73
C THR A 96 -13.72 6.96 7.29
N GLY A 97 -14.36 7.46 8.35
CA GLY A 97 -13.87 8.30 9.47
C GLY A 97 -12.91 9.50 9.30
N GLU A 98 -12.21 9.67 8.18
CA GLU A 98 -11.01 10.52 8.13
C GLU A 98 -11.22 11.81 7.32
N ASP A 99 -12.05 11.78 6.27
CA ASP A 99 -12.31 12.97 5.41
C ASP A 99 -13.22 14.03 6.06
N SER A 100 -13.88 13.74 7.19
CA SER A 100 -14.68 14.74 7.94
C SER A 100 -13.88 15.48 9.02
N MET A 101 -12.63 15.11 9.29
CA MET A 101 -11.84 15.73 10.37
C MET A 101 -11.16 17.05 9.98
N MET A 102 -11.12 17.37 8.69
CA MET A 102 -10.51 18.62 8.20
C MET A 102 -11.51 19.77 8.02
N GLN A 103 -12.81 19.55 8.27
CA GLN A 103 -13.84 20.58 8.10
C GLN A 103 -14.54 20.88 9.43
N LYS A 104 -14.17 22.03 10.02
CA LYS A 104 -14.56 22.62 11.32
C LYS A 104 -13.86 22.06 12.55
N TYR A 105 -12.76 22.73 12.93
CA TYR A 105 -12.46 22.96 14.34
C TYR A 105 -13.62 23.76 14.95
N HIS A 106 -14.62 23.05 15.49
CA HIS A 106 -15.61 23.67 16.35
C HIS A 106 -15.00 23.76 17.75
N PRO A 107 -14.88 24.95 18.37
CA PRO A 107 -14.47 25.03 19.76
C PRO A 107 -15.45 24.19 20.60
N LEU A 108 -14.91 23.32 21.46
CA LEU A 108 -15.71 22.49 22.36
C LEU A 108 -16.61 23.40 23.21
N THR A 109 -17.92 23.21 23.08
CA THR A 109 -18.91 23.96 23.85
C THR A 109 -19.10 23.29 25.21
N TYR A 110 -19.51 24.03 26.23
CA TYR A 110 -19.84 23.47 27.56
C TYR A 110 -20.78 22.25 27.49
N LYS A 111 -21.75 22.26 26.56
CA LYS A 111 -22.65 21.13 26.31
C LYS A 111 -21.92 19.86 25.86
N ASP A 112 -20.85 19.99 25.08
CA ASP A 112 -20.06 18.85 24.61
C ASP A 112 -19.32 18.18 25.78
N TYR A 113 -18.83 18.98 26.74
CA TYR A 113 -18.25 18.46 27.97
C TYR A 113 -19.27 17.72 28.83
N GLN A 114 -20.50 18.24 28.97
CA GLN A 114 -21.55 17.55 29.72
C GLN A 114 -21.93 16.22 29.08
N HIS A 115 -22.05 16.18 27.75
CA HIS A 115 -22.30 14.93 27.03
C HIS A 115 -21.16 13.92 27.23
N LEU A 116 -19.92 14.37 27.15
CA LEU A 116 -18.75 13.52 27.37
C LEU A 116 -18.73 12.97 28.81
N GLN A 117 -19.01 13.81 29.80
CA GLN A 117 -19.06 13.41 31.21
C GLN A 117 -20.19 12.40 31.48
N HIS A 118 -21.39 12.65 30.96
CA HIS A 118 -22.50 11.70 31.07
C HIS A 118 -22.19 10.37 30.39
N PHE A 119 -21.54 10.40 29.23
CA PHE A 119 -21.13 9.18 28.55
C PHE A 119 -20.09 8.39 29.36
N MET A 120 -19.12 9.06 29.98
CA MET A 120 -18.17 8.40 30.89
C MET A 120 -18.86 7.77 32.10
N THR A 121 -19.77 8.50 32.75
CA THR A 121 -20.55 7.95 33.88
C THR A 121 -21.39 6.75 33.44
N TYR A 122 -21.98 6.80 32.25
CA TYR A 122 -22.73 5.69 31.68
C TYR A 122 -21.84 4.45 31.46
N LEU A 123 -20.64 4.62 30.90
CA LEU A 123 -19.69 3.51 30.73
C LEU A 123 -19.25 2.92 32.08
N ASP A 124 -18.97 3.76 33.08
CA ASP A 124 -18.61 3.30 34.43
C ASP A 124 -19.79 2.58 35.11
N SER A 125 -21.03 3.02 34.87
CA SER A 125 -22.24 2.33 35.34
C SER A 125 -22.45 0.98 34.65
N LEU A 126 -22.17 0.88 33.35
CA LEU A 126 -22.25 -0.38 32.61
C LEU A 126 -21.26 -1.42 33.14
N GLN A 127 -20.05 -1.00 33.53
CA GLN A 127 -19.04 -1.92 34.07
C GLN A 127 -19.40 -2.48 35.46
N LYS A 128 -20.22 -1.76 36.25
CA LYS A 128 -20.61 -2.18 37.61
C LYS A 128 -21.71 -3.23 37.64
N SER A 129 -22.46 -3.39 36.55
CA SER A 129 -23.56 -4.36 36.46
C SER A 129 -23.15 -5.57 35.62
N GLU A 130 -23.51 -6.77 36.05
CA GLU A 130 -23.20 -8.02 35.35
C GLU A 130 -23.87 -8.09 33.96
N THR A 131 -25.08 -7.55 33.81
CA THR A 131 -25.76 -7.41 32.53
C THR A 131 -25.23 -6.24 31.69
N GLY A 132 -24.81 -5.15 32.34
CA GLY A 132 -24.19 -3.99 31.68
C GLY A 132 -22.83 -4.29 31.06
N ARG A 133 -22.08 -5.24 31.63
CA ARG A 133 -20.77 -5.66 31.14
C ARG A 133 -20.83 -6.31 29.75
N LEU A 134 -21.90 -7.06 29.45
CA LEU A 134 -22.12 -7.62 28.11
C LEU A 134 -22.29 -6.53 27.05
N LEU A 135 -22.99 -5.45 27.42
CA LEU A 135 -23.18 -4.30 26.53
C LEU A 135 -21.87 -3.52 26.36
N TYR A 136 -21.10 -3.35 27.44
CA TYR A 136 -19.76 -2.77 27.39
C TYR A 136 -18.84 -3.53 26.42
N ASP A 137 -18.80 -4.86 26.53
CA ASP A 137 -17.99 -5.72 25.65
C ASP A 137 -18.49 -5.70 24.19
N SER A 138 -19.78 -5.44 23.96
CA SER A 138 -20.32 -5.25 22.61
C SER A 138 -19.83 -3.92 22.02
N ILE A 139 -19.91 -2.83 22.78
CA ILE A 139 -19.46 -1.49 22.34
C ILE A 139 -17.96 -1.51 22.02
N ALA A 140 -17.15 -2.16 22.86
CA ALA A 140 -15.71 -2.30 22.66
C ALA A 140 -15.35 -3.06 21.36
N ARG A 141 -16.18 -4.04 20.98
CA ARG A 141 -16.00 -4.83 19.74
C ARG A 141 -16.48 -4.09 18.49
N THR A 142 -17.59 -3.35 18.58
CA THR A 142 -18.15 -2.60 17.44
C THR A 142 -17.29 -1.38 17.07
N HIS A 143 -16.66 -0.74 18.06
CA HIS A 143 -15.85 0.46 17.86
C HIS A 143 -14.43 0.28 18.41
N PRO A 144 -13.54 -0.43 17.69
CA PRO A 144 -12.15 -0.57 18.12
C PRO A 144 -11.49 0.82 18.24
N GLY A 145 -10.85 1.09 19.39
CA GLY A 145 -10.16 2.37 19.65
C GLY A 145 -11.01 3.48 20.29
N LEU A 146 -12.32 3.28 20.45
CA LEU A 146 -13.20 4.26 21.11
C LEU A 146 -12.81 4.48 22.59
N LEU A 147 -12.63 3.38 23.34
CA LEU A 147 -12.29 3.43 24.76
C LEU A 147 -10.92 4.09 25.00
N ASP A 148 -9.97 3.87 24.09
CA ASP A 148 -8.63 4.48 24.14
C ASP A 148 -8.73 5.99 23.90
N SER A 149 -9.48 6.40 22.87
CA SER A 149 -9.72 7.81 22.56
C SER A 149 -10.41 8.55 23.72
N ILE A 150 -11.40 7.92 24.36
CA ILE A 150 -12.09 8.48 25.53
C ILE A 150 -11.15 8.59 26.73
N SER A 151 -10.25 7.62 26.93
CA SER A 151 -9.25 7.65 28.01
C SER A 151 -8.28 8.82 27.83
N ILE A 152 -7.87 9.10 26.58
CA ILE A 152 -7.06 10.26 26.23
C ILE A 152 -7.82 11.56 26.51
N LEU A 153 -9.08 11.67 26.07
CA LEU A 153 -9.95 12.82 26.36
C LEU A 153 -10.14 13.05 27.86
N ARG A 154 -10.35 11.98 28.63
CA ARG A 154 -10.45 12.03 30.10
C ARG A 154 -9.20 12.69 30.69
N LYS A 155 -8.02 12.23 30.27
CA LYS A 155 -6.74 12.76 30.75
C LYS A 155 -6.50 14.22 30.36
N ILE A 156 -6.86 14.62 29.15
CA ILE A 156 -6.58 15.99 28.67
C ILE A 156 -7.50 17.02 29.35
N TYR A 157 -8.75 16.67 29.62
CA TYR A 157 -9.78 17.64 30.02
C TYR A 157 -10.27 17.52 31.48
N PHE A 158 -10.09 16.37 32.14
CA PHE A 158 -10.59 16.14 33.49
C PHE A 158 -9.48 15.89 34.54
N ASP A 159 -8.22 15.72 34.13
CA ASP A 159 -7.06 15.54 35.01
C ASP A 159 -6.28 16.87 35.15
N LYS A 160 -6.93 17.85 35.78
CA LYS A 160 -6.36 19.20 36.02
C LYS A 160 -6.24 19.49 37.50
#